data_AF-A0A8T4J594-F1
#
_entry.id   AF-A0A8T4J594-F1
#
_cell.length_a   1.000
_cell.length_b   1.000
_cell.length_c   1.000
_cell.angle_alpha   90.00
_cell.angle_beta   90.00
_cell.angle_gamma   90.00
#
_symmetry.space_group_name_H-M   'P 1'
#
loop_
_entity.id
_entity.type
_entity.pdbx_description
1 polymer ?
#
loop_
_entity_poly.entity_id
_entity_poly.type
_entity_poly.pdbx_seq_one_letter_code
_entity_poly.pdbx_strand_id
1 'polypeptide(L)'
;MTRDVTGSADRGSATVWAALTAVVLCGVLAVVLGLGQAVAARHRAGGAADLAALAAADHALEGEARACDGARRVAVAQRTWLARCAVRGEVADVTVGA
;
A
#
# COMPACT_ATOMS: atom_id res chain seq x y z
N MET A 1 -15.94 0.64 -62.00
CA MET A 1 -16.91 0.30 -60.94
C MET A 1 -16.42 -0.94 -60.19
N THR A 2 -15.25 -0.86 -59.56
CA THR A 2 -14.74 -1.89 -58.63
C THR A 2 -15.36 -1.59 -57.28
N ARG A 3 -16.28 -2.44 -56.81
CA ARG A 3 -16.88 -2.31 -55.48
C ARG A 3 -15.82 -2.68 -54.45
N ASP A 4 -15.45 -1.74 -53.58
CA ASP A 4 -14.58 -1.98 -52.43
C ASP A 4 -15.26 -2.94 -51.45
N VAL A 5 -14.82 -4.21 -51.46
CA VAL A 5 -15.20 -5.25 -50.48
C VAL A 5 -14.42 -5.08 -49.15
N THR A 6 -13.49 -4.14 -49.08
CA THR A 6 -12.58 -3.92 -47.94
C THR A 6 -13.23 -3.21 -46.75
N GLY A 7 -14.25 -2.38 -46.96
CA GLY A 7 -14.82 -1.52 -45.90
C GLY A 7 -15.67 -2.21 -44.81
N SER A 8 -16.03 -3.48 -44.97
CA SER A 8 -16.75 -4.28 -43.97
C SER A 8 -15.82 -5.19 -43.16
N ALA A 9 -14.86 -5.84 -43.82
CA ALA A 9 -13.84 -6.65 -43.17
C ALA A 9 -12.87 -5.80 -42.32
N ASP A 10 -12.43 -4.63 -42.81
CA ASP A 10 -11.57 -3.71 -42.03
C ASP A 10 -12.30 -3.08 -40.85
N ARG A 11 -13.61 -2.84 -40.95
CA ARG A 11 -14.40 -2.28 -39.86
C ARG A 11 -14.60 -3.29 -38.73
N GLY A 12 -14.77 -4.56 -39.08
CA GLY A 12 -14.79 -5.67 -38.13
C GLY A 12 -13.41 -5.95 -37.55
N SER A 13 -12.36 -5.99 -38.36
CA SER A 13 -10.99 -6.22 -37.88
C SER A 13 -10.52 -5.07 -36.98
N ALA A 14 -10.82 -3.82 -37.34
CA ALA A 14 -10.47 -2.65 -36.54
C ALA A 14 -11.18 -2.65 -35.18
N THR A 15 -12.45 -3.08 -35.12
CA THR A 15 -13.17 -3.19 -33.84
C THR A 15 -12.66 -4.34 -32.99
N VAL A 16 -12.27 -5.48 -33.59
CA VAL A 16 -11.61 -6.58 -32.88
C VAL A 16 -10.26 -6.16 -32.32
N TRP A 17 -9.42 -5.50 -33.13
CA TRP A 17 -8.13 -4.99 -32.68
C TRP A 17 -8.28 -3.91 -31.61
N ALA A 18 -9.26 -3.01 -31.74
CA ALA A 18 -9.56 -2.02 -30.72
C ALA A 18 -10.03 -2.68 -29.42
N ALA A 19 -10.90 -3.69 -29.49
CA ALA A 19 -11.39 -4.43 -28.32
C ALA A 19 -10.26 -5.20 -27.63
N LEU A 20 -9.41 -5.90 -28.40
CA LEU A 20 -8.24 -6.60 -27.87
C LEU A 20 -7.28 -5.63 -27.17
N THR A 21 -6.99 -4.49 -27.80
CA THR A 21 -6.14 -3.45 -27.22
C THR A 21 -6.73 -2.90 -25.93
N ALA A 22 -8.04 -2.63 -25.91
CA ALA A 22 -8.74 -2.17 -24.72
C ALA A 22 -8.68 -3.21 -23.58
N VAL A 23 -8.90 -4.49 -23.88
CA VAL A 23 -8.80 -5.58 -22.89
C VAL A 23 -7.38 -5.67 -22.32
N VAL A 24 -6.36 -5.59 -23.18
CA VAL A 24 -4.95 -5.60 -22.74
C VAL A 24 -4.65 -4.40 -21.85
N LEU A 25 -5.04 -3.19 -22.26
CA LEU A 25 -4.85 -1.97 -21.46
C LEU A 25 -5.56 -2.06 -20.11
N CYS A 26 -6.82 -2.50 -20.09
CA CYS A 26 -7.57 -2.74 -18.86
C CYS A 26 -6.90 -3.78 -17.97
N GLY A 27 -6.38 -4.88 -18.55
CA GLY A 27 -5.66 -5.92 -17.82
C GLY A 27 -4.37 -5.39 -17.19
N VAL A 28 -3.56 -4.66 -17.96
CA VAL A 28 -2.33 -4.02 -17.46
C VAL A 28 -2.67 -3.03 -16.34
N LEU A 29 -3.69 -2.19 -16.52
CA LEU A 29 -4.13 -1.25 -15.49
C LEU A 29 -4.56 -1.98 -14.21
N ALA A 30 -5.36 -3.04 -14.32
CA ALA A 30 -5.79 -3.83 -13.18
C ALA A 30 -4.60 -4.46 -12.44
N VAL A 31 -3.61 -4.99 -13.16
CA VAL A 31 -2.38 -5.53 -12.57
C VAL A 31 -1.58 -4.44 -11.85
N VAL A 32 -1.37 -3.29 -12.49
CA VAL A 32 -0.64 -2.16 -11.89
C VAL A 32 -1.34 -1.65 -10.63
N LEU A 33 -2.67 -1.50 -10.68
CA LEU A 33 -3.47 -1.10 -9.52
C LEU A 33 -3.38 -2.14 -8.39
N GLY A 34 -3.49 -3.43 -8.72
CA GLY A 34 -3.37 -4.51 -7.75
C GLY A 34 -2.00 -4.54 -7.06
N LEU A 35 -0.91 -4.41 -7.84
CA LEU A 35 0.45 -4.28 -7.31
C LEU A 35 0.60 -3.03 -6.44
N GLY A 36 0.05 -1.89 -6.89
CA GLY A 36 0.05 -0.65 -6.13
C GLY A 36 -0.63 -0.80 -4.76
N GLN A 37 -1.78 -1.49 -4.69
CA GLN A 37 -2.43 -1.77 -3.41
C GLN A 37 -1.60 -2.70 -2.51
N ALA A 38 -1.00 -3.75 -3.08
CA ALA A 38 -0.16 -4.68 -2.32
C ALA A 38 1.09 -3.99 -1.73
N VAL A 39 1.74 -3.14 -2.54
CA VAL A 39 2.90 -2.35 -2.13
C VAL A 39 2.53 -1.30 -1.09
N ALA A 40 1.42 -0.58 -1.28
CA ALA A 40 0.91 0.40 -0.31
C ALA A 40 0.51 -0.26 1.03
N ALA A 41 -0.01 -1.48 1.01
CA ALA A 41 -0.30 -2.24 2.22
C ALA A 41 0.98 -2.63 2.98
N ARG A 42 2.02 -3.10 2.27
CA ARG A 42 3.32 -3.42 2.88
C ARG A 42 4.04 -2.20 3.45
N HIS A 43 4.09 -1.09 2.71
CA HIS A 43 4.74 0.12 3.19
C HIS A 43 4.03 0.75 4.39
N ARG A 44 2.69 0.65 4.48
CA ARG A 44 1.95 1.11 5.66
C ARG A 44 2.34 0.34 6.92
N ALA A 45 2.55 -0.98 6.82
CA ALA A 45 3.00 -1.78 7.96
C ALA A 45 4.42 -1.40 8.41
N GLY A 46 5.35 -1.18 7.47
CA GLY A 46 6.72 -0.75 7.78
C GLY A 46 6.79 0.66 8.38
N GLY A 47 6.19 1.65 7.73
CA GLY A 47 6.22 3.03 8.19
C GLY A 47 5.49 3.27 9.52
N ALA A 48 4.46 2.47 9.83
CA ALA A 48 3.81 2.51 11.14
C ALA A 48 4.73 2.04 12.26
N ALA A 49 5.55 1.02 12.01
CA ALA A 49 6.53 0.53 12.99
C ALA A 49 7.60 1.58 13.28
N ASP A 50 8.15 2.22 12.24
CA ASP A 50 9.21 3.23 12.38
C ASP A 50 8.72 4.46 13.16
N LEU A 51 7.51 4.96 12.86
CA LEU A 51 6.94 6.10 13.58
C LEU A 51 6.54 5.75 15.01
N ALA A 52 6.06 4.53 15.27
CA ALA A 52 5.76 4.08 16.63
C ALA A 52 7.06 3.92 17.46
N ALA A 53 8.15 3.46 16.84
CA ALA A 53 9.46 3.39 17.47
C ALA A 53 10.02 4.78 17.80
N LEU A 54 9.93 5.74 16.87
CA LEU A 54 10.35 7.13 17.11
C LEU A 54 9.54 7.79 18.24
N ALA A 55 8.21 7.60 18.26
CA ALA A 55 7.37 8.12 19.32
C ALA A 55 7.63 7.48 20.69
N ALA A 56 8.06 6.21 20.72
CA ALA A 56 8.51 5.56 21.95
C ALA A 56 9.87 6.10 22.41
N ALA A 57 10.79 6.33 21.47
CA ALA A 57 12.12 6.86 21.74
C ALA A 57 12.07 8.28 22.33
N ASP A 58 11.22 9.16 21.80
CA ASP A 58 11.06 10.55 22.29
C ASP A 58 10.69 10.61 23.78
N HIS A 59 9.94 9.62 24.27
CA HIS A 59 9.51 9.56 25.66
C HIS A 59 10.20 8.45 26.47
N ALA A 60 11.26 7.82 25.94
CA ALA A 60 11.96 6.71 26.62
C ALA A 60 12.51 7.14 27.99
N LEU A 61 13.02 8.37 28.09
CA LEU A 61 13.57 8.96 29.32
C LEU A 61 12.48 9.39 30.31
N GLU A 62 11.23 9.55 29.86
CA GLU A 62 10.10 9.89 30.72
C GLU A 62 9.46 8.66 31.40
N GLY A 63 9.93 7.47 31.03
CA GLY A 63 9.49 6.18 31.56
C GLY A 63 8.60 5.40 30.59
N GLU A 64 8.57 4.08 30.80
CA GLU A 64 7.92 3.10 29.92
C GLU A 64 6.46 3.43 29.62
N ALA A 65 5.69 3.89 30.62
CA ALA A 65 4.28 4.21 30.43
C ALA A 65 4.06 5.32 29.40
N ARG A 66 4.88 6.38 29.39
CA ARG A 66 4.74 7.50 28.43
C ARG A 66 5.26 7.14 27.05
N ALA A 67 6.37 6.41 26.99
CA ALA A 67 6.89 5.85 25.73
C ALA A 67 5.86 4.96 25.04
N CYS A 68 5.26 4.02 25.77
CA CYS A 68 4.28 3.11 25.21
C CYS A 68 2.96 3.79 24.86
N ASP A 69 2.55 4.83 25.57
CA ASP A 69 1.37 5.61 25.19
C ASP A 69 1.61 6.43 23.90
N GLY A 70 2.79 7.01 23.74
CA GLY A 70 3.22 7.65 22.48
C GLY A 70 3.18 6.70 21.29
N ALA A 71 3.79 5.52 21.44
CA ALA A 71 3.78 4.47 20.44
C ALA A 71 2.35 4.00 20.08
N ARG A 72 1.48 3.86 21.10
CA ARG A 72 0.08 3.46 20.92
C ARG A 72 -0.69 4.49 20.09
N ARG A 73 -0.54 5.79 20.39
CA ARG A 73 -1.22 6.86 19.63
C ARG A 73 -0.85 6.83 18.15
N VAL A 74 0.43 6.61 17.84
CA VAL A 74 0.91 6.49 16.45
C VAL A 74 0.37 5.23 15.79
N ALA A 75 0.41 4.08 16.46
CA ALA A 75 -0.11 2.82 15.91
C ALA A 75 -1.59 2.97 15.51
N VAL A 76 -2.41 3.56 16.39
CA VAL A 76 -3.84 3.81 16.15
C VAL A 76 -4.03 4.80 14.98
N ALA A 77 -3.25 5.88 14.92
CA ALA A 77 -3.31 6.84 13.81
C ALA A 77 -3.00 6.18 12.46
N GLN A 78 -2.12 5.17 12.45
CA GLN A 78 -1.77 4.39 11.26
C GLN A 78 -2.72 3.22 10.96
N ARG A 79 -3.82 3.08 11.71
CA ARG A 79 -4.77 1.94 11.64
C ARG A 79 -4.07 0.59 11.86
N THR A 80 -3.08 0.59 12.75
CA THR A 80 -2.38 -0.59 13.24
C THR A 80 -2.59 -0.70 14.75
N TRP A 81 -2.13 -1.79 15.35
CA TRP A 81 -2.21 -1.98 16.80
C TRP A 81 -0.83 -2.29 17.40
N LEU A 82 -0.61 -1.83 18.63
CA LEU A 82 0.62 -2.05 19.37
C LEU A 82 0.60 -3.46 19.97
N ALA A 83 1.41 -4.38 19.43
CA ALA A 83 1.48 -5.77 19.89
C ALA A 83 2.38 -5.94 21.10
N ARG A 84 3.46 -5.18 21.17
CA ARG A 84 4.38 -5.17 22.32
C ARG A 84 5.05 -3.81 22.42
N CYS A 85 5.29 -3.36 23.64
CA CYS A 85 6.13 -2.23 23.94
C CYS A 85 6.86 -2.52 25.25
N ALA A 86 8.17 -2.30 25.27
CA ALA A 86 9.00 -2.43 26.45
C ALA A 86 10.15 -1.43 26.36
N VAL A 87 10.47 -0.76 27.48
CA VAL A 87 11.61 0.15 27.55
C VAL A 87 12.67 -0.45 28.47
N ARG A 88 13.90 -0.60 27.96
CA ARG A 88 15.06 -1.13 28.70
C ARG A 88 16.17 -0.09 28.69
N GLY A 89 16.30 0.64 29.80
CA GLY A 89 17.22 1.78 29.86
C GLY A 89 16.79 2.86 28.87
N GLU A 90 17.61 3.12 27.86
CA GLU A 90 17.32 4.11 26.80
C GLU A 90 16.72 3.49 25.53
N VAL A 91 16.52 2.17 25.49
CA VAL A 91 16.03 1.46 24.30
C VAL A 91 14.54 1.14 24.46
N ALA A 92 13.71 1.63 23.54
CA ALA A 92 12.31 1.22 23.42
C ALA A 92 12.15 0.16 22.33
N ASP A 93 11.74 -1.05 22.72
CA ASP A 93 11.40 -2.15 21.80
C ASP A 93 9.88 -2.13 21.57
N VAL A 94 9.48 -1.98 20.30
CA VAL A 94 8.09 -1.78 19.91
C VAL A 94 7.76 -2.73 18.77
N THR A 95 6.65 -3.46 18.91
CA THR A 95 6.11 -4.33 17.85
C THR A 95 4.71 -3.84 17.50
N VAL A 96 4.45 -3.63 16.20
CA VAL A 96 3.12 -3.26 15.69
C VAL A 96 2.59 -4.36 14.76
N GLY A 97 1.28 -4.58 14.81
CA GLY A 97 0.55 -5.50 13.93
C GLY A 97 -0.48 -4.76 13.08
N ALA A 98 -0.80 -5.33 11.92
CA ALA A 98 -1.95 -4.92 11.10
C ALA A 98 -3.19 -5.72 11.48
#